data_AF-A0A359E3I3-F1
#
_entry.id   AF-A0A359E3I3-F1
#
_cell.length_a   1.000
_cell.length_b   1.000
_cell.length_c   1.000
_cell.angle_alpha   90.00
_cell.angle_beta   90.00
_cell.angle_gamma   90.00
#
_symmetry.space_group_name_H-M   'P 1'
#
loop_
_entity.id
_entity.type
_entity.pdbx_description
1 polymer ?
#
loop_
_entity_poly.entity_id
_entity_poly.type
_entity_poly.pdbx_seq_one_letter_code
_entity_poly.pdbx_strand_id
1 'polypeptide(L)' 'GTSSDQAYSRAEELLGLFGVEERKSHRPTQLSGGEQQRVSMARALMNNPRIILADEPTGNLD' A
#
# COMPACT_ATOMS: atom_id res chain seq x y z
N GLY A 1 10.63 -16.49 8.10
CA GLY A 1 9.92 -15.39 7.39
C GLY A 1 8.78 -15.98 6.60
N THR A 2 7.75 -15.18 6.31
CA THR A 2 6.63 -15.56 5.42
C THR A 2 7.16 -16.01 4.06
N SER A 3 6.53 -17.01 3.43
CA SER A 3 6.93 -17.46 2.09
C SER A 3 6.68 -16.36 1.06
N SER A 4 7.42 -16.37 -0.06
CA SER A 4 7.22 -15.40 -1.14
C SER A 4 5.76 -15.38 -1.61
N ASP A 5 5.15 -16.55 -1.81
CA ASP A 5 3.76 -16.66 -2.26
C ASP A 5 2.78 -16.02 -1.27
N GLN A 6 2.96 -16.26 0.04
CA GLN A 6 2.12 -15.65 1.07
C GLN A 6 2.31 -14.12 1.13
N ALA A 7 3.54 -13.63 0.94
CA ALA A 7 3.81 -12.20 0.88
C ALA A 7 3.15 -11.54 -0.34
N TYR A 8 3.19 -12.22 -1.50
CA TYR A 8 2.53 -11.75 -2.72
C TYR A 8 1.00 -11.73 -2.57
N SER A 9 0.39 -12.81 -2.09
CA SER A 9 -1.07 -12.84 -1.88
C SER A 9 -1.53 -11.75 -0.91
N ARG A 10 -0.77 -11.52 0.17
CA ARG A 10 -1.09 -10.43 1.12
C ARG A 10 -0.93 -9.04 0.50
N ALA A 11 0.08 -8.85 -0.34
CA ALA A 11 0.28 -7.60 -1.05
C ALA A 11 -0.88 -7.33 -2.03
N GLU A 12 -1.33 -8.33 -2.79
CA GLU A 12 -2.46 -8.19 -3.71
C GLU A 12 -3.76 -7.84 -2.97
N GLU A 13 -4.05 -8.52 -1.85
CA GLU A 13 -5.21 -8.20 -1.00
C GLU A 13 -5.19 -6.73 -0.52
N LEU A 14 -4.04 -6.27 -0.01
CA LEU A 14 -3.90 -4.90 0.49
C LEU A 14 -3.97 -3.88 -0.65
N LEU A 15 -3.32 -4.12 -1.79
CA LEU A 15 -3.42 -3.22 -2.94
C LEU A 15 -4.86 -3.14 -3.47
N GLY A 16 -5.60 -4.24 -3.45
CA GLY A 16 -7.03 -4.29 -3.78
C GLY A 16 -7.88 -3.46 -2.81
N LEU A 17 -7.65 -3.61 -1.49
CA LEU A 17 -8.34 -2.82 -0.45
C LEU A 17 -8.15 -1.31 -0.64
N PHE A 18 -6.97 -0.89 -1.12
CA PHE A 18 -6.66 0.52 -1.39
C PHE A 18 -6.92 0.95 -2.84
N GLY A 19 -7.53 0.10 -3.67
CA GLY A 19 -7.90 0.44 -5.06
C GLY A 19 -6.70 0.78 -5.95
N VAL A 20 -5.55 0.15 -5.72
CA VAL A 20 -4.29 0.39 -6.46
C VAL A 20 -3.69 -0.90 -7.03
N GLU A 21 -4.45 -2.00 -7.08
CA GLU A 21 -4.02 -3.31 -7.58
C GLU A 21 -3.50 -3.26 -9.03
N GLU A 22 -4.19 -2.54 -9.92
CA GLU A 22 -3.79 -2.34 -11.32
C GLU A 22 -2.42 -1.66 -11.47
N ARG A 23 -1.92 -1.07 -10.38
CA ARG A 23 -0.63 -0.39 -10.32
C ARG A 23 0.50 -1.24 -9.75
N LYS A 24 0.27 -2.53 -9.44
CA LYS A 24 1.26 -3.40 -8.76
C LYS A 24 2.63 -3.51 -9.45
N SER A 25 2.67 -3.33 -10.77
CA SER A 25 3.90 -3.36 -11.58
C SER A 25 4.53 -1.99 -11.84
N HIS A 26 3.87 -0.90 -11.44
CA HIS A 26 4.33 0.46 -11.68
C HIS A 26 5.40 0.85 -10.65
N ARG A 27 6.43 1.58 -11.12
CA ARG A 27 7.42 2.20 -10.25
C ARG A 27 6.81 3.40 -9.51
N PRO A 28 7.32 3.79 -8.33
CA PRO A 28 6.80 4.91 -7.56
C PRO A 28 6.64 6.21 -8.38
N THR A 29 7.58 6.51 -9.28
CA THR A 29 7.54 7.71 -10.15
C THR A 29 6.44 7.68 -11.20
N GLN A 30 5.78 6.54 -11.41
CA GLN A 30 4.68 6.36 -12.37
C GLN A 30 3.30 6.43 -11.69
N LEU A 31 3.26 6.59 -10.37
CA LEU A 31 2.05 6.71 -9.56
C LEU A 31 1.75 8.19 -9.30
N SER A 32 0.47 8.57 -9.35
CA SER A 32 0.02 9.86 -8.83
C SER A 32 0.31 9.99 -7.33
N GLY A 33 0.33 11.22 -6.79
CA GLY A 33 0.55 11.45 -5.35
C GLY A 33 -0.43 10.66 -4.47
N GLY A 34 -1.72 10.65 -4.83
CA GLY A 34 -2.74 9.87 -4.13
C GLY A 34 -2.53 8.35 -4.24
N GLU A 35 -2.11 7.83 -5.39
CA GLU A 35 -1.76 6.41 -5.53
C GLU A 35 -0.54 6.04 -4.68
N GLN A 36 0.51 6.88 -4.64
CA GLN A 36 1.68 6.66 -3.79
C GLN A 36 1.30 6.63 -2.30
N GLN A 37 0.42 7.53 -1.88
CA GLN A 37 -0.09 7.56 -0.51
C GLN A 37 -0.85 6.27 -0.15
N ARG A 38 -1.75 5.82 -1.04
CA ARG A 38 -2.49 4.56 -0.88
C ARG A 38 -1.57 3.34 -0.83
N VAL A 39 -0.54 3.27 -1.68
CA VAL A 39 0.50 2.23 -1.62
C VAL A 39 1.27 2.30 -0.29
N SER A 40 1.55 3.50 0.23
CA SER A 40 2.21 3.66 1.53
C SER A 40 1.39 3.12 2.69
N MET A 41 0.06 3.32 2.66
CA MET A 41 -0.87 2.76 3.64
C MET A 41 -0.94 1.24 3.56
N ALA A 42 -1.04 0.69 2.34
CA ALA A 42 -0.96 -0.75 2.11
C ALA A 42 0.33 -1.33 2.69
N ARG A 43 1.47 -0.68 2.43
CA ARG A 43 2.78 -1.08 2.94
C ARG A 43 2.84 -1.08 4.46
N ALA A 44 2.27 -0.06 5.12
CA ALA A 44 2.24 0.02 6.58
C ALA A 44 1.48 -1.16 7.21
N LEU A 45 0.46 -1.68 6.53
CA LEU A 45 -0.38 -2.79 7.00
C LEU A 45 0.18 -4.19 6.69
N MET A 46 1.27 -4.31 5.92
CA MET A 46 1.82 -5.60 5.46
C MET A 46 2.09 -6.58 6.60
N ASN A 47 2.65 -6.07 7.71
CA ASN A 47 3.04 -6.89 8.86
C ASN A 47 1.94 -6.98 9.93
N ASN A 48 0.70 -6.61 9.60
CA ASN A 48 -0.43 -6.57 10.53
C ASN A 48 -0.09 -5.85 11.86
N PRO A 49 0.36 -4.58 11.80
CA PRO A 49 0.71 -3.84 13.00
C PRO A 49 -0.52 -3.62 13.88
N ARG A 50 -0.33 -3.59 15.21
CA ARG A 50 -1.41 -3.24 16.14
C ARG A 50 -1.75 -1.74 16.13
N ILE A 51 -0.79 -0.90 15.75
CA ILE A 51 -0.91 0.56 15.75
C ILE A 51 -0.19 1.10 14.52
N ILE A 52 -0.81 2.08 13.85
CA ILE A 52 -0.19 2.90 12.81
C ILE A 52 -0.20 4.34 13.31
N LEU A 53 0.96 4.99 13.28
CA LEU A 53 1.08 6.44 13.47
C LEU A 53 1.07 7.08 12.09
N ALA A 54 0.15 8.02 11.91
CA ALA A 54 -0.04 8.70 10.64
C ALA A 54 0.04 10.21 10.89
N ASP A 55 1.04 10.85 10.29
CA ASP A 55 1.21 12.30 10.34
C ASP A 55 0.65 12.88 9.04
N GLU A 56 -0.42 13.67 9.15
CA GLU A 56 -1.18 14.23 8.03
C GLU A 56 -1.48 13.26 6.86
N PRO A 57 -2.09 12.08 7.11
CA PRO A 57 -2.30 11.05 6.07
C PRO A 57 -3.32 11.41 4.99
N THR A 58 -3.89 12.62 5.04
CA THR A 58 -4.85 13.12 4.05
C THR A 58 -4.37 14.40 3.37
N GLY A 59 -3.18 14.90 3.68
CA GLY A 59 -2.71 16.22 3.21
C GLY A 59 -2.56 16.38 1.70
N ASN A 60 -2.59 15.28 0.93
CA ASN A 60 -2.48 15.25 -0.53
C ASN A 60 -3.69 14.57 -1.21
N LEU A 61 -4.83 14.46 -0.51
CA LEU A 61 -6.08 13.97 -1.07
C LEU A 61 -6.92 15.17 -1.55
N ASP A 62 -6.50 15.79 -2.65
CA ASP A 62 -7.35 16.68 -3.46
C ASP A 62 -7.97 15.90 -4.64
#